data_AF-A0A398BP49-F1
#
_entry.id   AF-A0A398BP49-F1
#
_cell.length_a   1.000
_cell.length_b   1.000
_cell.length_c   1.000
_cell.angle_alpha   90.00
_cell.angle_beta   90.00
_cell.angle_gamma   90.00
#
_symmetry.space_group_name_H-M   'P 1'
#
loop_
_entity.id
_entity.type
_entity.pdbx_description
1 polymer ?
#
loop_
_entity_poly.entity_id
_entity_poly.type
_entity_poly.pdbx_seq_one_letter_code
_entity_poly.pdbx_strand_id
1 'polypeptide(L)' 'MPLLLLLLAVGVFGYMWLSRRNSTLTRQCRWREHRAEGLWRCAACGATCQPAKGAPRDCLRPKG' A
#
# COMPACT_ATOMS: atom_id res chain seq x y z
N MET A 1 14.74 5.45 33.37
CA MET A 1 13.73 6.38 32.81
C MET A 1 13.86 6.71 31.30
N PRO A 2 14.99 6.52 30.57
CA PRO A 2 15.02 6.73 29.10
C PRO A 2 14.64 5.48 28.27
N LEU A 3 14.84 4.29 28.84
CA LEU A 3 14.52 3.00 28.19
C LEU A 3 13.04 2.85 27.82
N LEU A 4 12.14 3.25 28.70
CA LEU A 4 10.69 3.23 28.46
C LEU A 4 10.30 4.10 27.25
N LEU A 5 10.88 5.30 27.15
CA LEU A 5 10.63 6.22 26.04
C LEU A 5 11.15 5.65 24.71
N LEU A 6 12.32 5.02 24.70
CA LEU A 6 12.86 4.35 23.51
C LEU A 6 11.97 3.19 23.05
N LEU A 7 11.50 2.36 23.98
CA LEU A 7 10.60 1.25 23.69
C LEU A 7 9.27 1.74 23.09
N LEU A 8 8.71 2.81 23.67
CA LEU A 8 7.51 3.46 23.17
C LEU A 8 7.71 4.05 21.77
N ALA A 9 8.84 4.73 21.54
CA ALA A 9 9.16 5.28 20.23
C ALA A 9 9.25 4.17 19.17
N VAL A 10 10.01 3.10 19.43
CA VAL A 10 10.13 1.96 18.52
C VAL A 10 8.76 1.31 18.27
N GLY A 11 7.95 1.14 19.32
CA GLY A 11 6.60 0.61 19.21
C GLY A 11 5.69 1.48 18.34
N VAL A 12 5.69 2.80 18.54
CA VAL A 12 4.90 3.75 17.76
C VAL A 12 5.36 3.79 16.31
N PHE A 13 6.66 3.93 16.06
CA PHE A 13 7.20 3.96 14.68
C PHE A 13 6.96 2.63 13.96
N GLY A 14 7.15 1.50 14.65
CA GLY A 14 6.86 0.16 14.13
C GLY A 14 5.37 -0.01 13.82
N TYR A 15 4.49 0.39 14.74
CA TYR A 15 3.04 0.34 14.53
C TYR A 15 2.60 1.26 13.40
N MET A 16 3.14 2.48 13.29
CA MET A 16 2.83 3.39 12.19
C MET A 16 3.31 2.82 10.84
N TRP A 17 4.46 2.15 10.82
CA TRP A 17 4.97 1.46 9.63
C TRP A 17 4.08 0.28 9.23
N LEU A 18 3.70 -0.58 10.19
CA LEU A 18 2.80 -1.71 9.99
C LEU A 18 1.40 -1.26 9.58
N SER A 19 0.84 -0.25 10.24
CA SER A 19 -0.46 0.34 9.92
C SER A 19 -0.42 1.02 8.56
N ARG A 20 0.65 1.74 8.20
CA ARG A 20 0.81 2.29 6.84
C ARG A 20 0.92 1.18 5.79
N ARG A 21 1.60 0.06 6.11
CA ARG A 21 1.61 -1.11 5.24
C ARG A 21 0.24 -1.76 5.15
N ASN A 22 -0.56 -1.83 6.21
CA ASN A 22 -1.82 -2.58 6.23
C ASN A 22 -3.08 -1.73 6.02
N SER A 23 -2.97 -0.40 6.00
CA SER A 23 -4.11 0.50 5.78
C SER A 23 -4.47 0.50 4.30
N THR A 24 -5.35 -0.42 3.93
CA THR A 24 -6.00 -0.52 2.63
C THR A 24 -7.08 0.56 2.48
N LEU A 25 -6.71 1.84 2.61
CA LEU A 25 -7.60 2.92 2.22
C LEU A 25 -7.72 2.91 0.68
N THR A 26 -8.73 2.22 0.17
CA THR A 26 -9.14 2.20 -1.24
C THR A 26 -9.21 3.60 -1.85
N ARG A 27 -9.47 4.64 -1.03
CA ARG A 27 -9.52 6.06 -1.44
C ARG A 27 -8.22 6.66 -1.97
N GLN A 28 -7.05 6.08 -1.71
CA GLN A 28 -5.77 6.60 -2.22
C GLN A 28 -5.09 5.68 -3.24
N CYS A 29 -5.81 4.70 -3.81
CA CYS A 29 -5.25 3.86 -4.85
C CYS A 29 -4.86 4.71 -6.07
N ARG A 30 -3.55 4.84 -6.28
CA ARG A 30 -2.96 5.53 -7.44
C ARG A 30 -2.49 4.48 -8.44
N TRP A 31 -3.38 4.11 -9.35
CA TRP A 31 -3.07 3.22 -10.46
C TRP A 31 -2.22 3.94 -11.50
N ARG A 32 -1.09 3.34 -11.86
CA ARG A 32 -0.21 3.78 -12.95
C ARG A 32 -0.18 2.71 -14.03
N GLU A 33 -0.35 3.14 -15.27
CA GLU A 33 -0.25 2.27 -16.44
C GLU A 33 1.23 2.03 -16.78
N HIS A 34 1.65 0.78 -16.78
CA HIS A 34 2.92 0.32 -17.33
C HIS A 34 2.69 -0.13 -18.77
N ARG A 35 2.78 0.82 -19.70
CA ARG A 35 2.53 0.60 -21.13
C ARG A 35 3.45 -0.45 -21.77
N ALA A 36 4.67 -0.62 -21.24
CA ALA A 36 5.61 -1.62 -21.72
C ALA A 36 5.10 -3.06 -21.54
N GLU A 37 4.34 -3.32 -20.46
CA GLU A 37 3.84 -4.66 -20.12
C GLU A 37 2.31 -4.77 -20.28
N GLY A 38 1.63 -3.66 -20.60
CA GLY A 38 0.17 -3.62 -20.67
C GLY A 38 -0.52 -3.85 -19.31
N LEU A 39 0.21 -3.61 -18.21
CA LEU A 39 -0.22 -3.87 -16.85
C LEU A 39 -0.45 -2.55 -16.10
N TRP A 40 -1.39 -2.55 -15.17
CA TRP A 40 -1.61 -1.47 -14.23
C TRP A 40 -0.99 -1.84 -12.89
N ARG A 41 -0.20 -0.95 -12.32
CA ARG A 41 0.42 -1.13 -11.00
C ARG A 41 0.00 0.00 -10.08
N CYS A 42 -0.44 -0.35 -8.88
CA CYS A 42 -0.75 0.65 -7.86
C CYS A 42 0.53 1.13 -7.18
N ALA A 43 0.78 2.44 -7.19
CA ALA A 43 1.94 3.04 -6.51
C ALA A 43 1.84 3.00 -4.97
N ALA A 44 0.64 2.81 -4.43
CA ALA A 44 0.40 2.80 -2.98
C ALA A 44 0.53 1.39 -2.37
N CYS A 45 -0.07 0.38 -2.99
CA CYS A 45 -0.10 -0.99 -2.47
C CYS A 45 0.72 -2.00 -3.28
N GLY A 46 1.22 -1.63 -4.46
CA GLY A 46 1.97 -2.53 -5.33
C GLY A 46 1.12 -3.58 -6.05
N ALA A 47 -0.20 -3.57 -5.89
CA ALA A 47 -1.10 -4.45 -6.61
C ALA A 47 -0.94 -4.28 -8.11
N THR A 48 -0.94 -5.39 -8.85
CA THR A 48 -0.92 -5.43 -10.31
C THR A 48 -2.26 -5.90 -10.84
N CYS A 49 -2.71 -5.29 -11.93
CA CYS A 49 -3.95 -5.65 -12.61
C CYS A 49 -3.74 -5.57 -14.11
N GLN A 50 -4.32 -6.51 -14.85
CA GLN A 50 -4.39 -6.47 -16.30
C GLN A 50 -5.87 -6.34 -16.70
N PRO A 51 -6.46 -5.13 -16.61
CA PRO A 51 -7.86 -4.95 -16.94
C PRO A 51 -8.07 -5.09 -18.45
N ALA A 52 -9.13 -5.80 -18.86
CA ALA A 52 -9.51 -5.91 -20.26
C ALA A 52 -9.95 -4.57 -20.88
N LYS A 53 -10.43 -3.61 -20.06
CA LYS A 53 -10.74 -2.23 -20.46
C LYS A 53 -10.57 -1.25 -19.29
N GLY A 54 -9.76 -0.21 -19.50
CA GLY A 54 -9.66 0.97 -18.62
C GLY A 54 -8.90 0.77 -17.30
N ALA A 55 -8.64 1.87 -16.59
CA ALA A 55 -7.95 1.84 -15.29
C ALA A 55 -8.81 1.13 -14.22
N PRO A 56 -8.22 0.31 -13.33
CA PRO A 56 -8.95 -0.32 -12.23
C PRO A 56 -9.45 0.76 -11.26
N ARG A 57 -10.72 0.66 -10.84
CA ARG A 57 -11.31 1.59 -9.84
C ARG A 57 -11.14 1.08 -8.41
N ASP A 58 -11.06 -0.24 -8.25
CA ASP A 58 -10.92 -0.90 -6.96
C ASP A 58 -9.47 -1.28 -6.65
N CYS A 59 -9.12 -1.34 -5.37
CA CYS A 59 -7.81 -1.81 -4.92
C CYS A 59 -7.77 -3.34 -4.95
N LEU A 60 -7.03 -3.93 -5.89
CA LEU A 60 -6.83 -5.38 -6.03
C LEU A 60 -5.67 -5.89 -5.18
N ARG A 61 -5.46 -5.33 -4.00
CA ARG A 61 -4.39 -5.79 -3.11
C ARG A 61 -4.65 -7.25 -2.74
N PRO A 62 -3.69 -8.17 -2.96
CA PRO A 62 -3.83 -9.53 -2.45
C PRO A 62 -3.94 -9.46 -0.92
N LYS A 63 -5.04 -9.99 -0.38
CA LYS A 63 -5.15 -10.25 1.06
C LYS A 63 -4.20 -11.41 1.32
N GLY A 64 -3.02 -11.09 1.84
CA GLY A 64 -2.11 -12.07 2.43
C GLY A 64 -2.73 -12.65 3.69
#